data_AF-A0A8J2P9S8-F1
#
_entry.id   AF-A0A8J2P9S8-F1
#
_cell.length_a   1.000
_cell.length_b   1.000
_cell.length_c   1.000
_cell.angle_alpha   90.00
_cell.angle_beta   90.00
_cell.angle_gamma   90.00
#
_symmetry.space_group_name_H-M   'P 1'
#
loop_
_entity.id
_entity.type
_entity.pdbx_description
1 polymer ?
#
loop_
_entity_poly.entity_id
_entity_poly.type
_entity_poly.pdbx_seq_one_letter_code
_entity_poly.pdbx_strand_id
1 'polypeptide(L)'
;KTTHKMFVLMLPLCLAIFLNHTTAHHLLQYGIEPNYFSPNDNVLCKDRETNPVILLQQPTCSVSVEKLVDGLAIPGTSDRNLFAPPWMNYTLYRIGQQFAQENLIIISYCHYLAAVISYSDKDVASIFSTTGKSDTREKAILRNLANLKHTHLWYDWDLLSSDRISAASIHNLRDIHRNVAKGMKERLMQGQGLIDPGMYDNRTADEGLWSAVETDLLQSTIPFEWRQLPATVTSYKGNSVPLAQFVMSLAQFSFVGLPFVMPEVLEITKATDEQLLGWNHLWAVLAFALGIEDEFNIALQPSFEAIVKNYRKIFRTYVLQGFFRLSKQSKILMEIAASVSDEVLPNIFFSFSRNLIIHSV
;
A
#
# COMPACT_ATOMS: atom_id res chain seq x y z
N LYS A 1 -23.30 14.29 -8.49
CA LYS A 1 -24.10 13.12 -8.96
C LYS A 1 -23.24 12.09 -9.72
N THR A 2 -22.23 12.50 -10.49
CA THR A 2 -21.29 11.61 -11.18
C THR A 2 -20.25 10.98 -10.24
N THR A 3 -19.75 11.75 -9.26
CA THR A 3 -18.81 11.32 -8.21
C THR A 3 -19.37 10.22 -7.30
N HIS A 4 -20.68 10.25 -7.03
CA HIS A 4 -21.37 9.24 -6.23
C HIS A 4 -21.47 7.89 -6.97
N LYS A 5 -21.61 7.91 -8.31
CA LYS A 5 -21.66 6.68 -9.12
C LYS A 5 -20.29 5.99 -9.28
N MET A 6 -19.20 6.75 -9.36
CA MET A 6 -17.83 6.20 -9.36
C MET A 6 -17.43 5.66 -7.99
N PHE A 7 -17.86 6.32 -6.91
CA PHE A 7 -17.63 5.87 -5.53
C PHE A 7 -18.38 4.57 -5.18
N VAL A 8 -19.62 4.44 -5.67
CA VAL A 8 -20.44 3.20 -5.60
C VAL A 8 -19.89 2.08 -6.48
N LEU A 9 -18.98 2.37 -7.43
CA LEU A 9 -18.26 1.33 -8.16
C LEU A 9 -16.93 1.00 -7.49
N MET A 10 -16.13 1.98 -7.07
CA MET A 10 -14.77 1.70 -6.60
C MET A 10 -14.70 1.12 -5.20
N LEU A 11 -15.43 1.64 -4.20
CA LEU A 11 -15.38 1.05 -2.85
C LEU A 11 -16.06 -0.34 -2.82
N PRO A 12 -17.17 -0.56 -3.53
CA PRO A 12 -17.70 -1.89 -3.76
C PRO A 12 -16.85 -2.75 -4.68
N LEU A 13 -16.01 -2.24 -5.59
CA LEU A 13 -15.01 -3.05 -6.29
C LEU A 13 -13.90 -3.44 -5.32
N CYS A 14 -13.37 -2.49 -4.53
CA CYS A 14 -12.43 -2.73 -3.43
C CYS A 14 -12.98 -3.83 -2.50
N LEU A 15 -14.25 -3.73 -2.10
CA LEU A 15 -14.90 -4.66 -1.17
C LEU A 15 -15.47 -5.92 -1.84
N ALA A 16 -15.84 -5.90 -3.12
CA ALA A 16 -16.23 -7.08 -3.90
C ALA A 16 -15.06 -7.99 -4.16
N ILE A 17 -13.87 -7.42 -4.29
CA ILE A 17 -12.63 -8.19 -4.22
C ILE A 17 -12.58 -8.95 -2.89
N PHE A 18 -13.01 -8.32 -1.78
CA PHE A 18 -12.96 -8.89 -0.41
C PHE A 18 -14.15 -9.77 -0.01
N LEU A 19 -15.28 -9.75 -0.72
CA LEU A 19 -16.56 -10.30 -0.26
C LEU A 19 -17.17 -11.24 -1.29
N ASN A 20 -17.11 -12.54 -0.99
CA ASN A 20 -17.52 -13.62 -1.88
C ASN A 20 -19.01 -13.67 -2.25
N HIS A 21 -19.91 -12.80 -1.75
CA HIS A 21 -21.34 -13.04 -1.99
C HIS A 21 -22.34 -11.90 -2.21
N THR A 22 -22.09 -10.62 -1.92
CA THR A 22 -23.19 -9.62 -2.00
C THR A 22 -23.00 -8.49 -2.99
N THR A 23 -21.77 -8.10 -3.34
CA THR A 23 -21.51 -7.25 -4.52
C THR A 23 -21.64 -7.99 -5.86
N ALA A 24 -21.81 -9.32 -5.81
CA ALA A 24 -22.03 -10.17 -6.96
C ALA A 24 -23.24 -9.74 -7.80
N HIS A 25 -24.30 -9.18 -7.21
CA HIS A 25 -25.52 -8.90 -8.01
C HIS A 25 -25.36 -7.77 -9.04
N HIS A 26 -24.41 -6.84 -8.83
CA HIS A 26 -24.06 -5.80 -9.80
C HIS A 26 -22.87 -6.17 -10.69
N LEU A 27 -21.95 -7.03 -10.23
CA LEU A 27 -20.79 -7.49 -11.01
C LEU A 27 -21.11 -8.66 -11.94
N LEU A 28 -22.13 -9.49 -11.63
CA LEU A 28 -22.64 -10.54 -12.51
C LEU A 28 -23.23 -10.00 -13.82
N GLN A 29 -23.70 -8.73 -13.84
CA GLN A 29 -24.09 -8.07 -15.09
C GLN A 29 -22.91 -7.83 -16.05
N TYR A 30 -21.67 -7.88 -15.55
CA TYR A 30 -20.44 -7.71 -16.32
C TYR A 30 -19.64 -9.01 -16.49
N GLY A 31 -20.21 -10.17 -16.10
CA GLY A 31 -19.64 -11.48 -16.40
C GLY A 31 -18.41 -11.90 -15.58
N ILE A 32 -18.21 -11.32 -14.39
CA ILE A 32 -17.04 -11.59 -13.54
C ILE A 32 -17.43 -12.57 -12.41
N GLU A 33 -16.81 -13.76 -12.35
CA GLU A 33 -17.09 -14.79 -11.33
C GLU A 33 -16.43 -14.50 -9.96
N PRO A 34 -17.03 -14.92 -8.82
CA PRO A 34 -16.70 -14.40 -7.48
C PRO A 34 -15.54 -15.11 -6.74
N ASN A 35 -14.71 -15.92 -7.40
CA ASN A 35 -13.72 -16.77 -6.71
C ASN A 35 -12.35 -16.10 -6.49
N TYR A 36 -12.30 -14.89 -5.91
CA TYR A 36 -11.05 -14.13 -5.77
C TYR A 36 -10.18 -14.51 -4.58
N PHE A 37 -10.77 -15.08 -3.52
CA PHE A 37 -10.03 -15.64 -2.40
C PHE A 37 -10.27 -17.14 -2.31
N SER A 38 -9.56 -17.93 -3.10
CA SER A 38 -9.48 -19.37 -2.87
C SER A 38 -8.78 -19.61 -1.51
N PRO A 39 -9.36 -20.42 -0.60
CA PRO A 39 -8.66 -20.86 0.60
C PRO A 39 -7.42 -21.73 0.26
N ASN A 40 -7.31 -22.20 -0.99
CA ASN A 40 -6.12 -22.88 -1.47
C ASN A 40 -5.08 -21.87 -1.94
N ASP A 41 -4.02 -21.70 -1.14
CA ASP A 41 -2.85 -20.88 -1.49
C ASP A 41 -2.16 -21.32 -2.79
N ASN A 42 -2.48 -22.52 -3.30
CA ASN A 42 -1.85 -23.21 -4.43
C ASN A 42 -2.29 -22.76 -5.84
N VAL A 43 -3.25 -21.83 -5.99
CA VAL A 43 -3.85 -21.54 -7.32
C VAL A 43 -2.93 -20.71 -8.23
N LEU A 44 -1.96 -19.96 -7.69
CA LEU A 44 -1.00 -19.20 -8.51
C LEU A 44 0.22 -20.00 -9.00
N CYS A 45 0.37 -21.26 -8.58
CA CYS A 45 1.60 -22.04 -8.76
C CYS A 45 1.56 -23.11 -9.86
N LYS A 46 0.54 -23.13 -10.73
CA LYS A 46 0.48 -24.10 -11.83
C LYS A 46 1.04 -23.48 -13.11
N ASP A 47 2.12 -24.11 -13.60
CA ASP A 47 2.70 -23.96 -14.94
C ASP A 47 3.48 -22.66 -15.22
N ARG A 48 4.46 -22.34 -14.37
CA ARG A 48 5.42 -21.24 -14.66
C ARG A 48 6.82 -21.79 -14.85
N GLU A 49 7.33 -21.73 -16.08
CA GLU A 49 8.72 -22.05 -16.40
C GLU A 49 9.64 -21.02 -15.72
N THR A 50 10.35 -21.46 -14.69
CA THR A 50 11.28 -20.62 -13.94
C THR A 50 12.70 -20.84 -14.47
N ASN A 51 13.41 -19.74 -14.77
CA ASN A 51 14.84 -19.81 -15.09
C ASN A 51 15.65 -20.03 -13.79
N PRO A 52 16.32 -21.18 -13.62
CA PRO A 52 16.96 -21.56 -12.35
C PRO A 52 18.16 -20.69 -11.96
N VAL A 53 18.69 -19.84 -12.85
CA VAL A 53 19.88 -19.02 -12.59
C VAL A 53 19.56 -17.74 -11.80
N ILE A 54 18.32 -17.24 -11.85
CA ILE A 54 17.91 -15.98 -11.18
C ILE A 54 17.46 -16.22 -9.72
N LEU A 55 17.23 -17.48 -9.35
CA LEU A 55 16.72 -17.89 -8.03
C LEU A 55 17.82 -18.10 -6.97
N LEU A 56 19.09 -18.01 -7.33
CA LEU A 56 20.19 -18.20 -6.39
C LEU A 56 20.52 -16.85 -5.72
N GLN A 57 20.02 -16.68 -4.48
CA GLN A 57 20.35 -15.63 -3.50
C GLN A 57 19.45 -14.37 -3.51
N GLN A 58 18.13 -14.54 -3.38
CA GLN A 58 17.30 -13.45 -2.84
C GLN A 58 17.75 -13.15 -1.39
N PRO A 59 17.97 -11.88 -1.03
CA PRO A 59 18.32 -11.53 0.34
C PRO A 59 17.15 -11.84 1.29
N THR A 60 17.47 -12.45 2.43
CA THR A 60 16.50 -12.84 3.46
C THR A 60 16.84 -12.17 4.77
N CYS A 61 15.90 -11.42 5.33
CA CYS A 61 16.11 -10.74 6.61
C CYS A 61 14.80 -10.42 7.33
N SER A 62 13.69 -10.26 6.59
CA SER A 62 12.40 -9.89 7.18
C SER A 62 12.01 -10.83 8.33
N VAL A 63 11.62 -10.25 9.45
CA VAL A 63 10.96 -10.97 10.53
C VAL A 63 9.64 -11.57 10.04
N SER A 64 9.14 -12.56 10.78
CA SER A 64 7.81 -13.12 10.53
C SER A 64 6.73 -12.05 10.70
N VAL A 65 5.61 -12.19 9.99
CA VAL A 65 4.46 -11.26 10.06
C VAL A 65 4.08 -10.91 11.50
N GLU A 66 4.01 -11.90 12.39
CA GLU A 66 3.67 -11.71 13.81
C GLU A 66 4.62 -10.78 14.57
N LYS A 67 5.89 -10.72 14.16
CA LYS A 67 6.95 -9.95 14.80
C LYS A 67 7.12 -8.55 14.20
N LEU A 68 6.41 -8.22 13.11
CA LEU A 68 6.43 -6.86 12.56
C LEU A 68 6.03 -5.82 13.61
N VAL A 69 5.15 -6.19 14.55
CA VAL A 69 4.69 -5.33 15.66
C VAL A 69 5.83 -4.93 16.60
N ASP A 70 6.93 -5.68 16.67
CA ASP A 70 8.10 -5.32 17.47
C ASP A 70 8.72 -4.00 16.96
N GLY A 71 8.52 -3.71 15.67
CA GLY A 71 8.91 -2.46 15.04
C GLY A 71 8.12 -1.23 15.50
N LEU A 72 7.08 -1.37 16.34
CA LEU A 72 6.32 -0.24 16.90
C LEU A 72 7.18 0.69 17.77
N ALA A 73 8.22 0.16 18.41
CA ALA A 73 9.10 0.92 19.29
C ALA A 73 10.29 1.58 18.56
N ILE A 74 10.43 1.34 17.25
CA ILE A 74 11.62 1.72 16.47
C ILE A 74 11.23 2.81 15.47
N PRO A 75 11.97 3.93 15.38
CA PRO A 75 11.71 4.97 14.38
C PRO A 75 11.71 4.40 12.96
N GLY A 76 10.70 4.72 12.15
CA GLY A 76 10.52 4.12 10.82
C GLY A 76 11.46 4.66 9.73
N THR A 77 12.18 5.74 9.99
CA THR A 77 13.20 6.26 9.07
C THR A 77 14.55 6.21 9.75
N SER A 78 15.28 5.12 9.55
CA SER A 78 16.62 4.95 10.12
C SER A 78 17.61 5.94 9.54
N ASP A 79 18.59 6.31 10.34
CA ASP A 79 19.72 7.13 9.92
C ASP A 79 20.80 6.23 9.31
N ARG A 80 20.92 6.28 7.98
CA ARG A 80 21.88 5.52 7.20
C ARG A 80 22.47 6.38 6.10
N ASN A 81 23.78 6.25 5.89
CA ASN A 81 24.53 6.98 4.87
C ASN A 81 24.45 6.31 3.48
N LEU A 82 24.17 5.01 3.44
CA LEU A 82 24.02 4.25 2.20
C LEU A 82 22.61 4.41 1.63
N PHE A 83 22.53 4.70 0.33
CA PHE A 83 21.27 4.76 -0.40
C PHE A 83 20.85 3.41 -0.96
N ALA A 84 21.81 2.64 -1.49
CA ALA A 84 21.58 1.30 -1.96
C ALA A 84 22.11 0.29 -0.92
N PRO A 85 21.37 -0.81 -0.69
CA PRO A 85 21.82 -1.85 0.20
C PRO A 85 22.97 -2.66 -0.42
N PRO A 86 23.90 -3.20 0.39
CA PRO A 86 24.97 -4.09 -0.09
C PRO A 86 24.46 -5.35 -0.80
N TRP A 87 23.24 -5.78 -0.48
CA TRP A 87 22.59 -6.95 -1.06
C TRP A 87 21.80 -6.64 -2.35
N MET A 88 21.86 -5.41 -2.87
CA MET A 88 21.17 -5.02 -4.09
C MET A 88 21.65 -5.85 -5.29
N ASN A 89 20.80 -6.75 -5.76
CA ASN A 89 20.90 -7.32 -7.11
C ASN A 89 20.42 -6.28 -8.15
N TYR A 90 21.37 -5.69 -8.87
CA TYR A 90 21.07 -4.62 -9.83
C TYR A 90 20.24 -5.11 -11.03
N THR A 91 20.44 -6.34 -11.50
CA THR A 91 19.65 -6.92 -12.60
C THR A 91 18.18 -7.01 -12.22
N LEU A 92 17.86 -7.56 -11.05
CA LEU A 92 16.48 -7.65 -10.56
C LEU A 92 15.86 -6.28 -10.30
N TYR A 93 16.65 -5.34 -9.78
CA TYR A 93 16.20 -3.95 -9.60
C TYR A 93 15.76 -3.33 -10.94
N ARG A 94 16.54 -3.51 -12.00
CA ARG A 94 16.22 -3.03 -13.35
C ARG A 94 15.03 -3.75 -13.97
N ILE A 95 14.89 -5.06 -13.78
CA ILE A 95 13.70 -5.82 -14.19
C ILE A 95 12.44 -5.27 -13.50
N GLY A 96 12.52 -4.98 -12.20
CA GLY A 96 11.41 -4.38 -11.46
C GLY A 96 11.01 -3.00 -11.97
N GLN A 97 11.99 -2.16 -12.33
CA GLN A 97 11.72 -0.86 -12.93
C GLN A 97 11.05 -1.01 -14.29
N GLN A 98 11.58 -1.88 -15.15
CA GLN A 98 10.96 -2.17 -16.45
C GLN A 98 9.53 -2.69 -16.32
N PHE A 99 9.30 -3.64 -15.41
CA PHE A 99 7.95 -4.14 -15.12
C PHE A 99 7.00 -3.02 -14.70
N ALA A 100 7.43 -2.12 -13.81
CA ALA A 100 6.63 -0.99 -13.37
C ALA A 100 6.32 0.00 -14.50
N GLN A 101 7.27 0.23 -15.41
CA GLN A 101 7.10 1.12 -16.57
C GLN A 101 6.14 0.52 -17.61
N GLU A 102 6.28 -0.77 -17.92
CA GLU A 102 5.40 -1.48 -18.85
C GLU A 102 3.96 -1.58 -18.32
N ASN A 103 3.79 -1.60 -17.00
CA ASN A 103 2.51 -1.73 -16.31
C ASN A 103 2.11 -0.45 -15.56
N LEU A 104 2.60 0.72 -15.99
CA LEU A 104 2.52 1.96 -15.22
C LEU A 104 1.09 2.36 -14.83
N ILE A 105 0.12 2.20 -15.75
CA ILE A 105 -1.28 2.54 -15.48
C ILE A 105 -1.83 1.70 -14.33
N ILE A 106 -1.71 0.38 -14.44
CA ILE A 106 -2.26 -0.54 -13.44
C ILE A 106 -1.50 -0.46 -12.12
N ILE A 107 -0.17 -0.31 -12.14
CA ILE A 107 0.64 -0.12 -10.93
C ILE A 107 0.30 1.20 -10.23
N SER A 108 0.06 2.27 -10.98
CA SER A 108 -0.40 3.54 -10.40
C SER A 108 -1.79 3.42 -9.79
N TYR A 109 -2.68 2.67 -10.45
CA TYR A 109 -3.99 2.36 -9.90
C TYR A 109 -3.87 1.54 -8.59
N CYS A 110 -2.96 0.57 -8.54
CA CYS A 110 -2.65 -0.19 -7.33
C CYS A 110 -2.20 0.72 -6.18
N HIS A 111 -1.28 1.66 -6.43
CA HIS A 111 -0.82 2.60 -5.40
C HIS A 111 -1.93 3.48 -4.86
N TYR A 112 -2.78 3.97 -5.75
CA TYR A 112 -3.94 4.77 -5.37
C TYR A 112 -4.94 3.94 -4.54
N LEU A 113 -5.27 2.74 -5.00
CA LEU A 113 -6.16 1.81 -4.31
C LEU A 113 -5.62 1.45 -2.92
N ALA A 114 -4.34 1.12 -2.83
CA ALA A 114 -3.69 0.77 -1.59
C ALA A 114 -3.62 1.95 -0.60
N ALA A 115 -3.46 3.17 -1.10
CA ALA A 115 -3.54 4.37 -0.26
C ALA A 115 -4.94 4.52 0.35
N VAL A 116 -6.02 4.27 -0.41
CA VAL A 116 -7.39 4.27 0.13
C VAL A 116 -7.57 3.16 1.18
N ILE A 117 -7.10 1.95 0.88
CA ILE A 117 -7.16 0.80 1.79
C ILE A 117 -6.41 1.09 3.09
N SER A 118 -5.26 1.78 3.03
CA SER A 118 -4.41 2.05 4.19
C SER A 118 -5.08 2.91 5.28
N TYR A 119 -6.11 3.69 4.94
CA TYR A 119 -6.88 4.46 5.94
C TYR A 119 -7.73 3.58 6.86
N SER A 120 -7.90 2.29 6.54
CA SER A 120 -8.54 1.33 7.44
C SER A 120 -7.69 1.06 8.69
N ASP A 121 -6.38 1.29 8.61
CA ASP A 121 -5.48 1.29 9.75
C ASP A 121 -5.57 2.63 10.49
N LYS A 122 -5.83 2.57 11.80
CA LYS A 122 -6.02 3.77 12.62
C LYS A 122 -4.74 4.61 12.77
N ASP A 123 -3.56 3.99 12.73
CA ASP A 123 -2.29 4.68 12.94
C ASP A 123 -1.90 5.44 11.69
N VAL A 124 -2.06 4.78 10.54
CA VAL A 124 -1.95 5.40 9.22
C VAL A 124 -2.96 6.55 9.08
N ALA A 125 -4.24 6.33 9.40
CA ALA A 125 -5.25 7.39 9.39
C ALA A 125 -4.87 8.57 10.29
N SER A 126 -4.34 8.30 11.49
CA SER A 126 -3.90 9.33 12.44
C SER A 126 -2.75 10.18 11.88
N ILE A 127 -1.79 9.58 11.17
CA ILE A 127 -0.72 10.32 10.49
C ILE A 127 -1.31 11.29 9.48
N PHE A 128 -2.19 10.81 8.59
CA PHE A 128 -2.79 11.66 7.56
C PHE A 128 -3.64 12.79 8.13
N SER A 129 -4.40 12.53 9.19
CA SER A 129 -5.18 13.56 9.88
C SER A 129 -4.29 14.56 10.60
N THR A 130 -3.23 14.12 11.29
CA THR A 130 -2.32 15.02 12.02
C THR A 130 -1.63 16.00 11.06
N THR A 131 -1.26 15.56 9.86
CA THR A 131 -0.63 16.44 8.86
C THR A 131 -1.59 17.46 8.24
N GLY A 132 -2.91 17.19 8.26
CA GLY A 132 -3.91 18.03 7.61
C GLY A 132 -3.65 18.21 6.11
N LYS A 133 -3.05 17.20 5.45
CA LYS A 133 -2.77 17.19 4.00
C LYS A 133 -3.75 16.33 3.19
N SER A 134 -4.72 15.71 3.85
CA SER A 134 -5.75 14.85 3.22
C SER A 134 -7.17 15.13 3.76
N ASP A 135 -7.35 16.18 4.56
CA ASP A 135 -8.60 16.55 5.22
C ASP A 135 -9.61 17.26 4.30
N THR A 136 -9.17 17.68 3.11
CA THR A 136 -10.00 18.28 2.06
C THR A 136 -9.71 17.63 0.72
N ARG A 137 -10.67 17.69 -0.22
CA ARG A 137 -10.52 17.15 -1.58
C ARG A 137 -9.30 17.74 -2.30
N GLU A 138 -9.11 19.05 -2.25
CA GLU A 138 -8.05 19.78 -2.95
C GLU A 138 -6.67 19.35 -2.45
N LYS A 139 -6.48 19.32 -1.13
CA LYS A 139 -5.23 18.83 -0.52
C LYS A 139 -5.00 17.35 -0.82
N ALA A 140 -6.04 16.52 -0.80
CA ALA A 140 -5.93 15.11 -1.14
C ALA A 140 -5.52 14.89 -2.60
N ILE A 141 -6.02 15.68 -3.57
CA ILE A 141 -5.56 15.64 -4.97
C ILE A 141 -4.05 15.90 -5.01
N LEU A 142 -3.60 17.00 -4.44
CA LEU A 142 -2.18 17.38 -4.46
C LEU A 142 -1.29 16.32 -3.82
N ARG A 143 -1.71 15.76 -2.68
CA ARG A 143 -0.95 14.71 -1.99
C ARG A 143 -0.88 13.43 -2.81
N ASN A 144 -2.00 12.98 -3.39
CA ASN A 144 -2.02 11.74 -4.20
C ASN A 144 -1.21 11.90 -5.49
N LEU A 145 -1.29 13.05 -6.16
CA LEU A 145 -0.46 13.34 -7.34
C LEU A 145 1.03 13.43 -6.98
N ALA A 146 1.38 14.03 -5.83
CA ALA A 146 2.75 14.05 -5.35
C ALA A 146 3.27 12.62 -5.07
N ASN A 147 2.46 11.78 -4.44
CA ASN A 147 2.80 10.37 -4.18
C ASN A 147 3.06 9.60 -5.47
N LEU A 148 2.17 9.72 -6.47
CA LEU A 148 2.35 9.10 -7.78
C LEU A 148 3.59 9.63 -8.50
N LYS A 149 3.84 10.95 -8.41
CA LYS A 149 5.05 11.54 -8.98
C LYS A 149 6.30 10.94 -8.35
N HIS A 150 6.35 10.79 -7.03
CA HIS A 150 7.50 10.18 -6.36
C HIS A 150 7.75 8.75 -6.84
N THR A 151 6.71 7.90 -6.88
CA THR A 151 6.87 6.51 -7.33
C THR A 151 7.25 6.40 -8.80
N HIS A 152 6.68 7.24 -9.67
CA HIS A 152 7.04 7.28 -11.09
C HIS A 152 8.50 7.66 -11.29
N LEU A 153 9.00 8.68 -10.55
CA LEU A 153 10.43 9.02 -10.59
C LEU A 153 11.30 7.82 -10.23
N TRP A 154 10.91 7.01 -9.24
CA TRP A 154 11.66 5.83 -8.83
C TRP A 154 11.64 4.69 -9.85
N TYR A 155 10.63 4.64 -10.72
CA TYR A 155 10.56 3.67 -11.81
C TYR A 155 11.35 4.13 -13.02
N ASP A 156 11.35 5.43 -13.29
CA ASP A 156 12.00 6.00 -14.46
C ASP A 156 13.50 6.23 -14.26
N TRP A 157 13.92 6.58 -13.04
CA TRP A 157 15.29 6.97 -12.75
C TRP A 157 15.95 6.00 -11.78
N ASP A 158 17.16 5.56 -12.14
CA ASP A 158 17.97 4.69 -11.29
C ASP A 158 18.34 5.38 -9.98
N LEU A 159 18.25 4.66 -8.86
CA LEU A 159 18.66 5.17 -7.54
C LEU A 159 20.15 5.57 -7.50
N LEU A 160 20.99 4.89 -8.28
CA LEU A 160 22.43 5.06 -8.36
C LEU A 160 22.86 5.96 -9.53
N SER A 161 21.91 6.56 -10.25
CA SER A 161 22.22 7.46 -11.37
C SER A 161 23.03 8.68 -10.92
N SER A 162 23.78 9.26 -11.85
CA SER A 162 24.55 10.49 -11.59
C SER A 162 23.67 11.75 -11.48
N ASP A 163 22.48 11.75 -12.06
CA ASP A 163 21.49 12.84 -11.94
C ASP A 163 20.85 12.92 -10.55
N ARG A 164 20.88 11.81 -9.79
CA ARG A 164 20.38 11.69 -8.41
C ARG A 164 18.91 12.07 -8.25
N ILE A 165 18.09 11.97 -9.31
CA ILE A 165 16.67 12.35 -9.28
C ILE A 165 15.89 11.48 -8.28
N SER A 166 16.01 10.15 -8.39
CA SER A 166 15.38 9.21 -7.46
C SER A 166 15.93 9.36 -6.04
N ALA A 167 17.26 9.52 -5.91
CA ALA A 167 17.91 9.71 -4.62
C ALA A 167 17.43 10.98 -3.90
N ALA A 168 17.32 12.11 -4.60
CA ALA A 168 16.81 13.37 -4.06
C ALA A 168 15.33 13.27 -3.66
N SER A 169 14.52 12.60 -4.50
CA SER A 169 13.12 12.30 -4.22
C SER A 169 12.95 11.51 -2.91
N ILE A 170 13.76 10.46 -2.71
CA ILE A 170 13.76 9.63 -1.49
C ILE A 170 14.23 10.42 -0.27
N HIS A 171 15.30 11.20 -0.40
CA HIS A 171 15.79 12.05 0.69
C HIS A 171 14.73 13.04 1.18
N ASN A 172 14.06 13.74 0.27
CA ASN A 172 13.00 14.67 0.62
C ASN A 172 11.86 13.97 1.38
N LEU A 173 11.49 12.74 0.95
CA LEU A 173 10.46 11.95 1.64
C LEU A 173 10.91 11.50 3.03
N ARG A 174 12.17 11.11 3.21
CA ARG A 174 12.72 10.80 4.54
C ARG A 174 12.64 11.99 5.48
N ASP A 175 12.95 13.19 4.98
CA ASP A 175 12.87 14.41 5.80
C ASP A 175 11.42 14.74 6.16
N ILE A 176 10.48 14.56 5.23
CA ILE A 176 9.04 14.67 5.53
C ILE A 176 8.65 13.67 6.62
N HIS A 177 9.00 12.38 6.49
CA HIS A 177 8.67 11.36 7.49
C HIS A 177 9.24 11.68 8.86
N ARG A 178 10.52 12.09 8.93
CA ARG A 178 11.17 12.49 10.19
C ARG A 178 10.47 13.69 10.83
N ASN A 179 10.14 14.71 10.03
CA ASN A 179 9.48 15.91 10.54
C ASN A 179 8.08 15.61 11.06
N VAL A 180 7.30 14.78 10.36
CA VAL A 180 5.97 14.36 10.81
C VAL A 180 6.09 13.51 12.08
N ALA A 181 7.01 12.54 12.13
CA ALA A 181 7.22 11.69 13.29
C ALA A 181 7.60 12.51 14.54
N LYS A 182 8.51 13.48 14.38
CA LYS A 182 8.93 14.40 15.42
C LYS A 182 7.76 15.24 15.94
N GLY A 183 7.01 15.88 15.05
CA GLY A 183 5.87 16.71 15.44
C GLY A 183 4.75 15.91 16.15
N MET A 184 4.46 14.70 15.68
CA MET A 184 3.52 13.80 16.36
C MET A 184 4.00 13.41 17.76
N LYS A 185 5.30 13.11 17.92
CA LYS A 185 5.89 12.75 19.21
C LYS A 185 5.81 13.92 20.20
N GLU A 186 6.10 15.14 19.74
CA GLU A 186 6.00 16.34 20.56
C GLU A 186 4.57 16.58 21.07
N ARG A 187 3.55 16.41 20.22
CA ARG A 187 2.14 16.50 20.64
C ARG A 187 1.80 15.48 21.72
N LEU A 188 2.16 14.21 21.51
CA LEU A 188 1.92 13.14 22.49
C LEU A 188 2.61 13.42 23.83
N MET A 189 3.87 13.89 23.80
CA MET A 189 4.61 14.26 25.02
C MET A 189 3.98 15.42 25.78
N GLN A 190 3.29 16.32 25.08
CA GLN A 190 2.55 17.44 25.69
C GLN A 190 1.15 17.03 26.20
N GLY A 191 0.81 15.74 26.16
CA GLY A 191 -0.52 15.24 26.51
C GLY A 191 -1.62 15.66 25.52
N GLN A 192 -1.25 16.14 24.34
CA GLN A 192 -2.18 16.51 23.29
C GLN A 192 -2.58 15.28 22.47
N GLY A 193 -3.83 15.23 22.03
CA GLY A 193 -4.25 14.28 21.00
C GLY A 193 -3.51 14.52 19.68
N LEU A 194 -3.25 13.44 18.94
CA LEU A 194 -2.66 13.51 17.58
C LEU A 194 -3.60 14.25 16.62
N ILE A 195 -4.90 14.02 16.78
CA ILE A 195 -5.94 14.57 15.94
C ILE A 195 -6.66 15.65 16.75
N ASP A 196 -6.92 16.79 16.13
CA ASP A 196 -7.82 17.80 16.70
C ASP A 196 -9.24 17.19 16.81
N PRO A 197 -9.84 17.12 18.02
CA PRO A 197 -11.19 16.58 18.19
C PRO A 197 -12.21 17.21 17.25
N GLY A 198 -12.08 18.51 16.94
CA GLY A 198 -13.00 19.25 16.09
C GLY A 198 -12.78 19.07 14.58
N MET A 199 -11.72 18.37 14.16
CA MET A 199 -11.28 18.30 12.76
C MET A 199 -12.38 17.80 11.81
N TYR A 200 -13.24 16.90 12.31
CA TYR A 200 -14.28 16.24 11.52
C TYR A 200 -15.69 16.44 12.10
N ASP A 201 -15.89 17.40 13.01
CA ASP A 201 -17.20 17.62 13.64
C ASP A 201 -18.25 18.06 12.63
N ASN A 202 -17.88 18.95 11.71
CA ASN A 202 -18.75 19.45 10.65
C ASN A 202 -18.87 18.49 9.45
N ARG A 203 -18.37 17.25 9.57
CA ARG A 203 -18.45 16.24 8.52
C ARG A 203 -19.18 15.00 9.04
N THR A 204 -20.08 14.51 8.21
CA THR A 204 -20.77 13.23 8.40
C THR A 204 -20.26 12.26 7.36
N ALA A 205 -19.88 11.07 7.79
CA ALA A 205 -19.64 9.96 6.87
C ALA A 205 -20.97 9.54 6.23
N ASP A 206 -20.92 8.94 5.04
CA ASP A 206 -22.08 8.39 4.36
C ASP A 206 -22.60 7.15 5.11
N GLU A 207 -23.55 7.35 6.02
CA GLU A 207 -24.09 6.28 6.87
C GLU A 207 -24.71 5.14 6.04
N GLY A 208 -25.35 5.46 4.92
CA GLY A 208 -25.96 4.46 4.04
C GLY A 208 -24.91 3.56 3.41
N LEU A 209 -23.85 4.16 2.85
CA LEU A 209 -22.71 3.40 2.32
C LEU A 209 -22.07 2.54 3.40
N TRP A 210 -21.66 3.13 4.52
CA TRP A 210 -20.89 2.40 5.52
C TRP A 210 -21.72 1.33 6.23
N SER A 211 -23.03 1.54 6.38
CA SER A 211 -23.94 0.49 6.85
C SER A 211 -24.02 -0.68 5.88
N ALA A 212 -24.03 -0.42 4.57
CA ALA A 212 -24.00 -1.49 3.56
C ALA A 212 -22.66 -2.26 3.61
N VAL A 213 -21.53 -1.54 3.65
CA VAL A 213 -20.19 -2.14 3.79
C VAL A 213 -20.09 -3.01 5.03
N GLU A 214 -20.55 -2.51 6.18
CA GLU A 214 -20.52 -3.25 7.44
C GLU A 214 -21.42 -4.49 7.40
N THR A 215 -22.61 -4.38 6.79
CA THR A 215 -23.53 -5.51 6.61
C THR A 215 -22.87 -6.61 5.76
N ASP A 216 -22.26 -6.24 4.63
CA ASP A 216 -21.60 -7.20 3.74
C ASP A 216 -20.40 -7.87 4.42
N LEU A 217 -19.57 -7.10 5.14
CA LEU A 217 -18.44 -7.63 5.93
C LEU A 217 -18.92 -8.63 6.99
N LEU A 218 -19.99 -8.32 7.72
CA LEU A 218 -20.54 -9.20 8.76
C LEU A 218 -21.10 -10.49 8.18
N GLN A 219 -21.80 -10.42 7.04
CA GLN A 219 -22.40 -11.57 6.33
C GLN A 219 -21.38 -12.40 5.54
N SER A 220 -20.17 -11.90 5.36
CA SER A 220 -19.11 -12.60 4.64
C SER A 220 -18.69 -13.92 5.27
N THR A 221 -18.03 -14.77 4.47
CA THR A 221 -17.39 -16.00 4.92
C THR A 221 -15.98 -15.79 5.49
N ILE A 222 -15.55 -14.54 5.69
CA ILE A 222 -14.22 -14.23 6.23
C ILE A 222 -14.10 -14.84 7.64
N PRO A 223 -13.08 -15.68 7.92
CA PRO A 223 -12.89 -16.29 9.24
C PRO A 223 -12.81 -15.25 10.36
N PHE A 224 -13.38 -15.56 11.52
CA PHE A 224 -13.49 -14.62 12.64
C PHE A 224 -12.12 -14.13 13.11
N GLU A 225 -11.11 -15.01 13.09
CA GLU A 225 -9.73 -14.72 13.43
C GLU A 225 -9.08 -13.67 12.50
N TRP A 226 -9.58 -13.48 11.27
CA TRP A 226 -9.10 -12.45 10.34
C TRP A 226 -9.85 -11.12 10.49
N ARG A 227 -10.88 -11.07 11.35
CA ARG A 227 -11.65 -9.85 11.65
C ARG A 227 -11.10 -9.08 12.85
N GLN A 228 -10.07 -9.61 13.51
CA GLN A 228 -9.55 -9.06 14.77
C GLN A 228 -8.09 -8.64 14.70
N LEU A 229 -7.84 -7.38 15.07
CA LEU A 229 -6.51 -6.87 15.40
C LEU A 229 -5.83 -7.74 16.45
N PRO A 230 -4.58 -8.21 16.19
CA PRO A 230 -3.76 -8.83 17.21
C PRO A 230 -3.68 -7.92 18.44
N ALA A 231 -3.89 -8.47 19.64
CA ALA A 231 -3.87 -7.70 20.88
C ALA A 231 -2.52 -7.02 21.15
N THR A 232 -1.45 -7.51 20.51
CA THR A 232 -0.10 -6.93 20.55
C THR A 232 0.00 -5.58 19.84
N VAL A 233 -0.91 -5.28 18.91
CA VAL A 233 -0.95 -3.99 18.19
C VAL A 233 -1.50 -2.91 19.13
N THR A 234 -0.58 -2.29 19.87
CA THR A 234 -0.87 -1.31 20.92
C THR A 234 -0.42 0.10 20.52
N SER A 235 -0.76 0.48 19.30
CA SER A 235 -0.56 1.82 18.71
C SER A 235 -0.49 2.98 19.71
N TYR A 236 0.62 3.73 19.65
CA TYR A 236 0.89 4.93 20.45
C TYR A 236 0.74 4.73 21.98
N LYS A 237 0.80 3.49 22.48
CA LYS A 237 0.92 3.16 23.91
C LYS A 237 2.33 2.72 24.25
N GLY A 238 2.72 2.91 25.52
CA GLY A 238 4.01 2.46 26.04
C GLY A 238 5.19 3.06 25.27
N ASN A 239 6.06 2.20 24.74
CA ASN A 239 7.29 2.60 24.05
C ASN A 239 7.11 2.83 22.54
N SER A 240 5.88 2.80 22.02
CA SER A 240 5.66 2.97 20.58
C SER A 240 5.93 4.40 20.11
N VAL A 241 6.38 4.55 18.86
CA VAL A 241 6.72 5.84 18.25
C VAL A 241 5.86 6.14 17.01
N PRO A 242 5.59 7.42 16.70
CA PRO A 242 4.97 7.82 15.43
C PRO A 242 5.79 7.41 14.22
N LEU A 243 5.11 6.99 13.14
CA LEU A 243 5.75 6.51 11.90
C LEU A 243 6.86 5.48 12.21
N ALA A 244 6.54 4.50 13.05
CA ALA A 244 7.47 3.43 13.43
C ALA A 244 7.77 2.46 12.26
N GLN A 245 8.79 1.62 12.41
CA GLN A 245 9.15 0.58 11.43
C GLN A 245 7.94 -0.29 11.06
N PHE A 246 7.10 -0.67 12.02
CA PHE A 246 5.85 -1.41 11.76
C PHE A 246 4.93 -0.69 10.76
N VAL A 247 4.71 0.63 10.96
CA VAL A 247 3.86 1.43 10.08
C VAL A 247 4.49 1.56 8.69
N MET A 248 5.81 1.69 8.63
CA MET A 248 6.55 1.73 7.37
C MET A 248 6.48 0.39 6.61
N SER A 249 6.49 -0.76 7.29
CA SER A 249 6.26 -2.07 6.67
C SER A 249 4.85 -2.19 6.09
N LEU A 250 3.82 -1.68 6.78
CA LEU A 250 2.46 -1.65 6.23
C LEU A 250 2.35 -0.70 5.03
N ALA A 251 3.04 0.44 5.08
CA ALA A 251 3.13 1.34 3.93
C ALA A 251 3.83 0.64 2.75
N GLN A 252 4.95 -0.07 2.99
CA GLN A 252 5.62 -0.87 1.97
C GLN A 252 4.64 -1.88 1.34
N PHE A 253 3.88 -2.62 2.15
CA PHE A 253 2.87 -3.56 1.67
C PHE A 253 1.87 -2.89 0.72
N SER A 254 1.38 -1.69 1.05
CA SER A 254 0.47 -0.94 0.20
C SER A 254 1.05 -0.68 -1.20
N PHE A 255 2.36 -0.46 -1.31
CA PHE A 255 2.97 -0.21 -2.61
C PHE A 255 3.30 -1.49 -3.41
N VAL A 256 3.76 -2.55 -2.75
CA VAL A 256 4.30 -3.74 -3.45
C VAL A 256 3.34 -4.92 -3.48
N GLY A 257 2.46 -5.05 -2.49
CA GLY A 257 1.80 -6.31 -2.15
C GLY A 257 0.56 -6.64 -3.00
N LEU A 258 -0.16 -5.63 -3.50
CA LEU A 258 -1.42 -5.87 -4.22
C LEU A 258 -1.26 -6.77 -5.48
N PRO A 259 -0.23 -6.60 -6.34
CA PRO A 259 0.02 -7.52 -7.45
C PRO A 259 0.16 -9.00 -7.05
N PHE A 260 0.54 -9.31 -5.80
CA PHE A 260 0.69 -10.69 -5.33
C PHE A 260 -0.56 -11.23 -4.63
N VAL A 261 -1.35 -10.35 -4.02
CA VAL A 261 -2.54 -10.73 -3.26
C VAL A 261 -3.76 -10.87 -4.17
N MET A 262 -3.84 -10.07 -5.23
CA MET A 262 -5.02 -9.95 -6.11
C MET A 262 -4.63 -9.76 -7.60
N PRO A 263 -3.78 -10.63 -8.18
CA PRO A 263 -3.32 -10.47 -9.56
C PRO A 263 -4.45 -10.57 -10.60
N GLU A 264 -5.48 -11.38 -10.36
CA GLU A 264 -6.61 -11.57 -11.29
C GLU A 264 -7.48 -10.33 -11.40
N VAL A 265 -7.77 -9.71 -10.26
CA VAL A 265 -8.55 -8.47 -10.16
C VAL A 265 -7.83 -7.32 -10.89
N LEU A 266 -6.52 -7.28 -10.75
CA LEU A 266 -5.69 -6.23 -11.29
C LEU A 266 -5.26 -6.52 -12.73
N GLU A 267 -5.68 -7.65 -13.32
CA GLU A 267 -5.27 -8.09 -14.65
C GLU A 267 -3.74 -8.20 -14.85
N ILE A 268 -3.00 -8.43 -13.76
CA ILE A 268 -1.52 -8.65 -13.74
C ILE A 268 -1.19 -10.14 -13.98
N THR A 269 -2.15 -10.94 -14.45
CA THR A 269 -2.02 -12.40 -14.59
C THR A 269 -0.97 -12.86 -15.59
N LYS A 270 -0.55 -11.99 -16.51
CA LYS A 270 0.48 -12.26 -17.53
C LYS A 270 1.91 -11.99 -17.07
N ALA A 271 2.11 -11.42 -15.88
CA ALA A 271 3.43 -11.14 -15.35
C ALA A 271 4.20 -12.45 -15.08
N THR A 272 5.44 -12.54 -15.55
CA THR A 272 6.30 -13.68 -15.26
C THR A 272 6.79 -13.65 -13.82
N ASP A 273 7.22 -14.80 -13.29
CA ASP A 273 7.80 -14.87 -11.95
C ASP A 273 9.05 -14.00 -11.83
N GLU A 274 9.86 -13.92 -12.89
CA GLU A 274 11.03 -13.04 -12.95
C GLU A 274 10.64 -11.56 -12.84
N GLN A 275 9.61 -11.13 -13.56
CA GLN A 275 9.10 -9.74 -13.49
C GLN A 275 8.59 -9.41 -12.07
N LEU A 276 7.82 -10.31 -11.47
CA LEU A 276 7.29 -10.11 -10.10
C LEU A 276 8.40 -10.19 -9.04
N LEU A 277 9.41 -11.06 -9.22
CA LEU A 277 10.60 -11.08 -8.37
C LEU A 277 11.40 -9.77 -8.50
N GLY A 278 11.57 -9.26 -9.72
CA GLY A 278 12.18 -7.95 -9.97
C GLY A 278 11.39 -6.82 -9.30
N TRP A 279 10.06 -6.82 -9.41
CA TRP A 279 9.18 -5.86 -8.75
C TRP A 279 9.32 -5.89 -7.21
N ASN A 280 9.33 -7.09 -6.63
CA ASN A 280 9.56 -7.27 -5.20
C ASN A 280 10.93 -6.74 -4.79
N HIS A 281 11.98 -7.09 -5.54
CA HIS A 281 13.36 -6.67 -5.25
C HIS A 281 13.56 -5.15 -5.41
N LEU A 282 12.93 -4.53 -6.42
CA LEU A 282 12.87 -3.08 -6.57
C LEU A 282 12.32 -2.43 -5.28
N TRP A 283 11.18 -2.91 -4.78
CA TRP A 283 10.59 -2.38 -3.56
C TRP A 283 11.36 -2.75 -2.29
N ALA A 284 12.12 -3.83 -2.27
CA ALA A 284 13.06 -4.11 -1.21
C ALA A 284 14.14 -3.01 -1.15
N VAL A 285 14.73 -2.67 -2.29
CA VAL A 285 15.77 -1.63 -2.39
C VAL A 285 15.20 -0.25 -2.04
N LEU A 286 14.01 0.10 -2.54
CA LEU A 286 13.36 1.38 -2.25
C LEU A 286 13.00 1.50 -0.76
N ALA A 287 12.51 0.42 -0.14
CA ALA A 287 12.23 0.38 1.30
C ALA A 287 13.47 0.64 2.15
N PHE A 288 14.59 -0.03 1.83
CA PHE A 288 15.88 0.24 2.46
C PHE A 288 16.27 1.72 2.33
N ALA A 289 16.17 2.26 1.11
CA ALA A 289 16.54 3.64 0.81
C ALA A 289 15.66 4.65 1.57
N LEU A 290 14.36 4.35 1.75
CA LEU A 290 13.40 5.11 2.56
C LEU A 290 13.64 5.01 4.08
N GLY A 291 14.53 4.11 4.52
CA GLY A 291 14.94 3.97 5.91
C GLY A 291 14.26 2.82 6.67
N ILE A 292 13.59 1.90 5.98
CA ILE A 292 13.09 0.66 6.60
C ILE A 292 14.30 -0.23 6.91
N GLU A 293 14.40 -0.76 8.14
CA GLU A 293 15.44 -1.73 8.47
C GLU A 293 15.21 -3.06 7.76
N ASP A 294 16.28 -3.78 7.45
CA ASP A 294 16.19 -5.04 6.69
C ASP A 294 15.27 -6.07 7.38
N GLU A 295 15.28 -6.11 8.71
CA GLU A 295 14.41 -6.99 9.49
C GLU A 295 12.91 -6.63 9.39
N PHE A 296 12.57 -5.37 9.05
CA PHE A 296 11.18 -4.92 8.83
C PHE A 296 10.84 -4.74 7.34
N ASN A 297 11.79 -4.99 6.44
CA ASN A 297 11.62 -4.91 5.00
C ASN A 297 10.92 -6.18 4.49
N ILE A 298 9.60 -6.10 4.36
CA ILE A 298 8.74 -7.27 4.10
C ILE A 298 8.96 -7.95 2.74
N ALA A 299 9.74 -7.32 1.85
CA ALA A 299 10.13 -7.87 0.56
C ALA A 299 11.35 -8.80 0.64
N LEU A 300 12.10 -8.82 1.75
CA LEU A 300 13.29 -9.67 1.94
C LEU A 300 12.91 -11.10 2.35
N GLN A 301 12.38 -11.85 1.39
CA GLN A 301 11.84 -13.21 1.55
C GLN A 301 12.65 -14.24 0.73
N PRO A 302 12.71 -15.51 1.17
CA PRO A 302 13.59 -16.53 0.58
C PRO A 302 13.21 -17.02 -0.81
N SER A 303 11.96 -16.84 -1.24
CA SER A 303 11.45 -17.35 -2.51
C SER A 303 10.19 -16.62 -2.94
N PHE A 304 9.80 -16.78 -4.22
CA PHE A 304 8.54 -16.27 -4.74
C PHE A 304 7.32 -16.77 -3.94
N GLU A 305 7.30 -18.07 -3.62
CA GLU A 305 6.23 -18.66 -2.79
C GLU A 305 6.18 -18.01 -1.41
N ALA A 306 7.34 -17.77 -0.78
CA ALA A 306 7.41 -17.08 0.51
C ALA A 306 6.94 -15.63 0.42
N ILE A 307 7.24 -14.91 -0.67
CA ILE A 307 6.73 -13.56 -0.93
C ILE A 307 5.20 -13.55 -0.95
N VAL A 308 4.59 -14.40 -1.79
CA VAL A 308 3.13 -14.49 -1.92
C VAL A 308 2.48 -14.83 -0.57
N LYS A 309 3.02 -15.83 0.14
CA LYS A 309 2.53 -16.24 1.45
C LYS A 309 2.66 -15.12 2.49
N ASN A 310 3.79 -14.41 2.50
CA ASN A 310 4.05 -13.31 3.42
C ASN A 310 3.06 -12.16 3.19
N TYR A 311 2.87 -11.72 1.94
CA TYR A 311 1.95 -10.64 1.60
C TYR A 311 0.49 -10.98 1.86
N ARG A 312 0.03 -12.20 1.55
CA ARG A 312 -1.33 -12.65 1.90
C ARG A 312 -1.53 -12.67 3.41
N LYS A 313 -0.52 -13.10 4.16
CA LYS A 313 -0.58 -13.11 5.63
C LYS A 313 -0.61 -11.69 6.20
N ILE A 314 0.22 -10.77 5.71
CA ILE A 314 0.16 -9.34 6.09
C ILE A 314 -1.23 -8.76 5.79
N PHE A 315 -1.77 -9.04 4.60
CA PHE A 315 -3.09 -8.58 4.22
C PHE A 315 -4.16 -9.05 5.22
N ARG A 316 -4.21 -10.35 5.51
CA ARG A 316 -5.19 -10.94 6.44
C ARG A 316 -5.00 -10.44 7.89
N THR A 317 -3.75 -10.33 8.34
CA THR A 317 -3.41 -10.03 9.74
C THR A 317 -3.42 -8.54 10.07
N TYR A 318 -3.15 -7.65 9.10
CA TYR A 318 -3.01 -6.22 9.38
C TYR A 318 -3.97 -5.33 8.59
N VAL A 319 -4.27 -5.67 7.33
CA VAL A 319 -5.02 -4.78 6.44
C VAL A 319 -6.54 -5.05 6.49
N LEU A 320 -6.94 -6.31 6.35
CA LEU A 320 -8.35 -6.71 6.23
C LEU A 320 -9.16 -6.36 7.48
N GLN A 321 -8.59 -6.59 8.66
CA GLN A 321 -9.24 -6.30 9.94
C GLN A 321 -9.61 -4.83 10.15
N GLY A 322 -8.88 -3.89 9.54
CA GLY A 322 -9.14 -2.45 9.68
C GLY A 322 -10.54 -2.10 9.19
N PHE A 323 -11.02 -2.80 8.16
CA PHE A 323 -12.35 -2.62 7.59
C PHE A 323 -13.48 -3.01 8.54
N PHE A 324 -13.26 -3.97 9.46
CA PHE A 324 -14.24 -4.37 10.46
C PHE A 324 -14.37 -3.38 11.62
N ARG A 325 -13.49 -2.37 11.69
CA ARG A 325 -13.39 -1.45 12.84
C ARG A 325 -13.10 -0.01 12.41
N LEU A 326 -13.68 0.41 11.28
CA LEU A 326 -13.46 1.75 10.74
C LEU A 326 -14.00 2.82 11.69
N SER A 327 -13.11 3.72 12.09
CA SER A 327 -13.48 4.94 12.82
C SER A 327 -14.23 5.93 11.91
N LYS A 328 -14.98 6.88 12.50
CA LYS A 328 -15.57 8.02 11.75
C LYS A 328 -14.52 8.73 10.88
N GLN A 329 -13.32 8.91 11.42
CA GLN A 329 -12.19 9.51 10.72
C GLN A 329 -11.75 8.69 9.50
N SER A 330 -11.53 7.39 9.67
CA SER A 330 -11.14 6.48 8.58
C SER A 330 -12.16 6.53 7.45
N LYS A 331 -13.46 6.47 7.80
CA LYS A 331 -14.58 6.59 6.86
C LYS A 331 -14.50 7.89 6.05
N ILE A 332 -14.34 9.02 6.72
CA ILE A 332 -14.22 10.34 6.06
C ILE A 332 -12.97 10.44 5.18
N LEU A 333 -11.81 9.95 5.63
CA LEU A 333 -10.58 9.96 4.83
C LEU A 333 -10.73 9.10 3.57
N MET A 334 -11.35 7.93 3.69
CA MET A 334 -11.63 7.04 2.55
C MET A 334 -12.60 7.68 1.56
N GLU A 335 -13.66 8.35 2.04
CA GLU A 335 -14.57 9.11 1.19
C GLU A 335 -13.87 10.25 0.44
N ILE A 336 -13.05 11.06 1.14
CA ILE A 336 -12.29 12.14 0.52
C ILE A 336 -11.35 11.57 -0.55
N ALA A 337 -10.60 10.53 -0.21
CA ALA A 337 -9.66 9.92 -1.13
C ALA A 337 -10.38 9.34 -2.34
N ALA A 338 -11.46 8.58 -2.15
CA ALA A 338 -12.21 8.03 -3.25
C ALA A 338 -12.88 9.11 -4.12
N SER A 339 -13.26 10.25 -3.52
CA SER A 339 -13.81 11.36 -4.27
C SER A 339 -12.83 11.87 -5.33
N VAL A 340 -11.51 11.89 -5.06
CA VAL A 340 -10.51 12.48 -5.97
C VAL A 340 -10.13 11.59 -7.15
N SER A 341 -10.74 10.40 -7.27
CA SER A 341 -10.47 9.43 -8.33
C SER A 341 -10.68 9.97 -9.74
N ASP A 342 -11.69 10.82 -9.94
CA ASP A 342 -11.99 11.49 -11.20
C ASP A 342 -10.90 12.47 -11.65
N GLU A 343 -10.07 12.97 -10.74
CA GLU A 343 -8.90 13.79 -11.06
C GLU A 343 -7.62 12.96 -11.14
N VAL A 344 -7.43 12.03 -10.21
CA VAL A 344 -6.19 11.24 -10.11
C VAL A 344 -6.07 10.22 -11.24
N LEU A 345 -7.15 9.50 -11.57
CA LEU A 345 -7.10 8.44 -12.59
C LEU A 345 -6.80 8.99 -13.99
N PRO A 346 -7.44 10.06 -14.49
CA PRO A 346 -7.05 10.64 -15.78
C PRO A 346 -5.60 11.10 -15.83
N ASN A 347 -5.07 11.67 -14.74
CA ASN A 347 -3.67 12.08 -14.68
C ASN A 347 -2.70 10.89 -14.78
N ILE A 348 -3.07 9.71 -14.29
CA ILE A 348 -2.31 8.47 -14.52
C ILE A 348 -2.24 8.16 -16.02
N PHE A 349 -3.38 8.23 -16.73
CA PHE A 349 -3.43 7.99 -18.18
C PHE A 349 -2.63 9.04 -18.98
N PHE A 350 -2.71 10.32 -18.61
CA PHE A 350 -1.95 11.39 -19.27
C PHE A 350 -0.42 11.28 -19.06
N SER A 351 0.02 10.88 -17.86
CA SER A 351 1.45 10.63 -17.60
C SER A 351 1.98 9.53 -18.51
N PHE A 352 1.22 8.44 -18.64
CA PHE A 352 1.57 7.31 -19.50
C PHE A 352 1.65 7.70 -20.99
N SER A 353 0.66 8.43 -21.51
CA SER A 353 0.66 8.85 -22.92
C SER A 353 1.83 9.78 -23.26
N ARG A 354 2.24 10.64 -22.32
CA ARG A 354 3.43 11.49 -22.48
C ARG A 354 4.72 10.66 -22.55
N ASN A 355 4.87 9.64 -21.71
CA ASN A 355 6.04 8.77 -21.73
C ASN A 355 6.13 7.96 -23.03
N LEU A 356 5.00 7.46 -23.56
CA LEU A 356 4.95 6.81 -24.87
C LEU A 356 5.42 7.72 -26.00
N ILE A 357 5.02 9.00 -25.99
CA ILE A 357 5.42 9.97 -27.00
C ILE A 357 6.92 10.26 -26.91
N ILE A 358 7.46 10.48 -25.70
CA ILE A 358 8.88 10.82 -25.48
C ILE A 358 9.81 9.65 -25.86
N HIS A 359 9.40 8.40 -25.65
CA HIS A 359 10.22 7.22 -26.02
C HIS A 359 10.03 6.76 -27.47
N SER A 360 9.08 7.34 -28.22
CA SER A 360 8.82 7.05 -29.63
C SER A 360 9.52 7.99 -30.62
N VAL A 361 10.19 9.03 -30.12
CA VAL A 361 10.98 10.04 -30.85
C VAL A 361 12.44 9.89 -30.45
#